data_AF-A0A7X2L554-F1
#
_entry.id   AF-A0A7X2L554-F1
#
_cell.length_a   1.000
_cell.length_b   1.000
_cell.length_c   1.000
_cell.angle_alpha   90.00
_cell.angle_beta   90.00
_cell.angle_gamma   90.00
#
_symmetry.space_group_name_H-M   'P 1'
#
loop_
_entity.id
_entity.type
_entity.pdbx_description
1 polymer ?
#
loop_
_entity_poly.entity_id
_entity_poly.type
_entity_poly.pdbx_seq_one_letter_code
_entity_poly.pdbx_strand_id
1 'polypeptide(L)'
;MSIKDITYNIDEVTFQLKEDIDFSWLHKLGYIFAVFDQQDSGNICFGVEKEGQKKFIKYAGTRPVDYQGDPAEAVSRLKGAIPIYYELRHSSLVEILDLLFINISTYQAARTN
;
A
#
# COMPACT_ATOMS: atom_id res chain seq x y z
N MET A 1 24.19 -6.30 9.85
CA MET A 1 23.26 -5.56 10.73
C MET A 1 21.86 -5.95 10.30
N SER A 2 21.06 -6.60 11.15
CA SER A 2 19.63 -6.76 10.85
C SER A 2 19.01 -5.37 10.89
N ILE A 3 18.43 -4.91 9.79
CA ILE A 3 17.59 -3.73 9.81
C ILE A 3 16.46 -4.05 10.80
N LYS A 4 16.28 -3.20 11.81
CA LYS A 4 15.20 -3.38 12.78
C LYS A 4 13.90 -3.00 12.08
N ASP A 5 12.91 -3.90 12.13
CA ASP A 5 11.59 -3.61 11.60
C ASP A 5 10.94 -2.45 12.35
N ILE A 6 10.24 -1.60 11.60
CA ILE A 6 9.51 -0.44 12.10
C ILE A 6 8.05 -0.84 12.22
N THR A 7 7.51 -0.70 13.43
CA THR A 7 6.10 -0.98 13.71
C THR A 7 5.26 0.28 13.53
N TYR A 8 4.22 0.16 12.73
CA TYR A 8 3.21 1.19 12.51
C TYR A 8 1.95 0.85 13.28
N ASN A 9 1.31 1.88 13.85
CA ASN A 9 -0.04 1.80 14.37
C ASN A 9 -0.83 2.93 13.72
N ILE A 10 -1.81 2.58 12.89
CA ILE A 10 -2.64 3.53 12.14
C ILE A 10 -4.08 3.05 12.28
N ASP A 11 -4.95 3.87 12.85
CA ASP A 11 -6.33 3.51 13.13
C ASP A 11 -6.44 2.15 13.86
N GLU A 12 -7.06 1.12 13.24
CA GLU A 12 -7.23 -0.22 13.86
C GLU A 12 -6.11 -1.20 13.52
N VAL A 13 -5.15 -0.80 12.70
CA VAL A 13 -4.16 -1.72 12.13
C VAL A 13 -2.76 -1.51 12.70
N THR A 14 -2.10 -2.63 12.94
CA THR A 14 -0.68 -2.70 13.29
C THR A 14 0.04 -3.54 12.25
N PHE A 15 1.15 -3.03 11.71
CA PHE A 15 1.96 -3.75 10.72
C PHE A 15 3.42 -3.33 10.82
N GLN A 16 4.31 -4.07 10.15
CA GLN A 16 5.74 -3.82 10.18
C GLN A 16 6.33 -3.65 8.78
N LEU A 17 7.32 -2.77 8.64
CA LEU A 17 8.12 -2.60 7.42
C LEU A 17 9.60 -2.48 7.76
N LYS A 18 10.46 -2.77 6.79
CA LYS A 18 11.93 -2.61 6.88
C LYS A 18 12.41 -1.18 6.61
N GLU A 19 11.51 -0.24 6.37
CA GLU A 19 11.84 1.16 6.09
C GLU A 19 10.78 2.14 6.63
N ASP A 20 11.19 3.37 6.91
CA ASP A 20 10.32 4.41 7.47
C ASP A 20 9.63 5.20 6.35
N ILE A 21 8.30 5.14 6.33
CA ILE A 21 7.43 5.73 5.32
C ILE A 21 6.28 6.44 6.02
N ASP A 22 5.97 7.65 5.56
CA ASP A 22 4.77 8.34 6.02
C ASP A 22 3.52 7.85 5.27
N PHE A 23 2.63 7.20 6.01
CA PHE A 23 1.33 6.71 5.56
C PHE A 23 0.19 7.70 5.80
N SER A 24 0.47 8.93 6.22
CA SER A 24 -0.55 9.97 6.47
C SER A 24 -1.47 10.23 5.26
N TRP A 25 -1.01 9.94 4.04
CA TRP A 25 -1.81 9.99 2.82
C TRP A 25 -3.00 9.03 2.81
N LEU A 26 -2.95 7.90 3.54
CA LEU A 26 -4.05 6.94 3.62
C LEU A 26 -5.29 7.55 4.29
N HIS A 27 -5.12 8.44 5.27
CA HIS A 27 -6.25 9.09 5.95
C HIS A 27 -7.08 9.98 5.01
N LYS A 28 -6.51 10.43 3.87
CA LYS A 28 -7.26 11.15 2.84
C LYS A 28 -8.27 10.23 2.13
N LEU A 29 -7.98 8.93 2.10
CA LEU A 29 -8.75 7.89 1.44
C LEU A 29 -9.79 7.25 2.36
N GLY A 30 -9.61 7.30 3.68
CA GLY A 30 -10.59 6.83 4.66
C GLY A 30 -9.97 6.39 5.97
N TYR A 31 -10.79 5.78 6.82
CA TYR A 31 -10.39 5.08 8.05
C TYR A 31 -9.84 3.69 7.71
N ILE A 32 -8.66 3.36 8.22
CA ILE A 32 -7.97 2.10 7.92
C ILE A 32 -8.40 1.03 8.93
N PHE A 33 -9.13 0.00 8.46
CA PHE A 33 -9.68 -1.06 9.33
C PHE A 33 -9.02 -2.42 9.12
N ALA A 34 -8.24 -2.61 8.04
CA ALA A 34 -7.55 -3.86 7.77
C ALA A 34 -6.22 -3.64 7.06
N VAL A 35 -5.25 -4.50 7.34
CA VAL A 35 -3.95 -4.53 6.68
C VAL A 35 -3.62 -5.96 6.25
N PHE A 36 -2.97 -6.08 5.09
CA PHE A 36 -2.45 -7.32 4.55
C PHE A 36 -0.96 -7.10 4.22
N ASP A 37 -0.10 -7.37 5.19
CA ASP A 37 1.33 -7.05 5.20
C ASP A 37 2.27 -8.26 5.02
N GLN A 38 1.75 -9.47 5.19
CA GLN A 38 2.48 -10.74 4.99
C GLN A 38 2.45 -11.22 3.53
N GLN A 39 2.75 -10.32 2.59
CA GLN A 39 2.71 -10.63 1.15
C GLN A 39 4.13 -10.66 0.57
N ASP A 40 4.47 -11.75 -0.11
CA ASP A 40 5.78 -11.96 -0.77
C ASP A 40 5.92 -11.18 -2.09
N SER A 41 4.84 -10.60 -2.60
CA SER A 41 4.83 -9.88 -3.88
C SER A 41 5.51 -8.49 -3.82
N GLY A 42 5.82 -7.99 -2.63
CA GLY A 42 6.32 -6.63 -2.38
C GLY A 42 5.23 -5.56 -2.37
N ASN A 43 3.97 -5.97 -2.24
CA ASN A 43 2.86 -5.07 -1.98
C ASN A 43 2.46 -5.15 -0.50
N ILE A 44 2.03 -4.02 0.07
CA ILE A 44 1.20 -4.00 1.27
C ILE A 44 -0.20 -3.55 0.86
N CYS A 45 -1.24 -4.17 1.41
CA CYS A 45 -2.62 -3.81 1.07
C CYS A 45 -3.39 -3.37 2.29
N PHE A 46 -4.40 -2.52 2.07
CA PHE A 46 -5.22 -1.94 3.14
C PHE A 46 -6.70 -2.04 2.79
N GLY A 47 -7.52 -2.34 3.80
CA GLY A 47 -8.94 -2.07 3.79
C GLY A 47 -9.18 -0.67 4.34
N VAL A 48 -9.81 0.20 3.55
CA VAL A 48 -10.17 1.56 3.97
C VAL A 48 -11.67 1.79 3.85
N GLU A 49 -12.25 2.49 4.80
CA GLU A 49 -13.65 2.88 4.78
C GLU A 49 -13.79 4.41 4.75
N LYS A 50 -14.59 4.91 3.82
CA LYS A 50 -14.96 6.33 3.75
C LYS A 50 -16.44 6.45 3.38
N GLU A 51 -17.20 7.15 4.21
CA GLU A 51 -18.63 7.41 3.97
C GLU A 51 -19.43 6.11 3.73
N GLY A 52 -19.16 5.07 4.53
CA GLY A 52 -19.80 3.76 4.43
C GLY A 52 -19.36 2.89 3.25
N GLN A 53 -18.43 3.38 2.41
CA GLN A 53 -17.86 2.60 1.30
C GLN A 53 -16.51 2.01 1.69
N LYS A 54 -16.42 0.68 1.62
CA LYS A 54 -15.17 -0.07 1.84
C LYS A 54 -14.42 -0.27 0.54
N LYS A 55 -13.13 0.07 0.54
CA LYS A 55 -12.23 -0.06 -0.62
C LYS A 55 -11.00 -0.87 -0.23
N PHE A 56 -10.47 -1.60 -1.20
CA PHE A 56 -9.21 -2.31 -1.09
C PHE A 56 -8.12 -1.50 -1.81
N ILE A 57 -7.05 -1.17 -1.10
CA ILE A 57 -5.89 -0.48 -1.65
C ILE A 57 -4.76 -1.49 -1.78
N LYS A 58 -4.17 -1.58 -2.97
CA LYS A 58 -2.92 -2.30 -3.21
C LYS A 58 -1.80 -1.30 -3.43
N TYR A 59 -0.76 -1.35 -2.60
CA TYR A 59 0.32 -0.38 -2.62
C TYR A 59 1.68 -1.05 -2.77
N ALA A 60 2.48 -0.56 -3.71
CA ALA A 60 3.86 -1.01 -3.98
C ALA A 60 4.85 0.13 -3.79
N GLY A 61 6.14 -0.22 -3.73
CA GLY A 61 7.22 0.73 -3.50
C GLY A 61 7.63 0.84 -2.04
N THR A 62 7.31 -0.18 -1.24
CA THR A 62 7.76 -0.33 0.13
C THR A 62 8.54 -1.64 0.32
N ARG A 63 9.10 -1.85 1.52
CA ARG A 63 9.75 -3.10 1.96
C ARG A 63 8.96 -3.78 3.09
N PRO A 64 7.90 -4.54 2.78
CA PRO A 64 7.26 -5.44 3.73
C PRO A 64 8.26 -6.43 4.34
N VAL A 65 8.01 -6.88 5.56
CA VAL A 65 8.93 -7.78 6.31
C VAL A 65 9.21 -9.07 5.52
N ASP A 66 8.19 -9.63 4.89
CA ASP A 66 8.30 -10.90 4.14
C ASP A 66 8.80 -10.70 2.70
N TYR A 67 8.96 -9.46 2.23
CA TYR A 67 9.50 -9.20 0.90
C TYR A 67 11.03 -9.08 0.94
N GLN A 68 11.68 -9.83 0.04
CA GLN A 68 13.14 -9.85 -0.09
C GLN A 68 13.64 -9.27 -1.43
N GLY A 69 12.72 -8.90 -2.34
CA GLY A 69 13.05 -8.34 -3.65
C GLY A 69 13.24 -6.82 -3.64
N ASP A 70 13.42 -6.25 -4.82
CA ASP A 70 13.51 -4.80 -5.01
C ASP A 70 12.10 -4.16 -5.04
N PRO A 71 11.79 -3.15 -4.22
CA PRO A 71 10.55 -2.39 -4.29
C PRO A 71 10.26 -1.81 -5.68
N ALA A 72 11.29 -1.43 -6.45
CA ALA A 72 11.12 -0.91 -7.80
C ALA A 72 10.54 -1.98 -8.75
N GLU A 73 10.94 -3.25 -8.59
CA GLU A 73 10.36 -4.35 -9.34
C GLU A 73 8.91 -4.63 -8.92
N ALA A 74 8.58 -4.50 -7.63
CA ALA A 74 7.20 -4.61 -7.16
C ALA A 74 6.30 -3.53 -7.79
N VAL A 75 6.79 -2.29 -7.88
CA VAL A 75 6.12 -1.20 -8.59
C VAL A 75 5.96 -1.52 -10.08
N SER A 76 7.02 -2.04 -10.74
CA SER A 76 6.96 -2.43 -12.14
C SER A 76 5.89 -3.51 -12.39
N ARG A 77 5.84 -4.54 -11.54
CA ARG A 77 4.80 -5.59 -11.60
C ARG A 77 3.40 -5.03 -11.37
N LEU A 78 3.22 -4.16 -10.37
CA LEU A 78 1.92 -3.53 -10.11
C LEU A 78 1.45 -2.72 -11.32
N LYS A 79 2.33 -1.92 -11.94
CA LYS A 79 2.03 -1.18 -13.16
C LYS A 79 1.72 -2.09 -14.34
N GLY A 80 2.48 -3.18 -14.51
CA GLY A 80 2.28 -4.17 -15.56
C GLY A 80 0.95 -4.92 -15.45
N ALA A 81 0.37 -5.03 -14.25
CA ALA A 81 -0.93 -5.66 -14.04
C ALA A 81 -2.10 -4.77 -14.50
N ILE A 82 -1.96 -3.44 -14.47
CA ILE A 82 -3.02 -2.48 -14.80
C ILE A 82 -3.70 -2.77 -16.17
N PRO A 83 -2.98 -2.92 -17.30
CA PRO A 83 -3.64 -3.21 -18.58
C PRO A 83 -4.44 -4.52 -18.56
N ILE A 84 -3.99 -5.53 -17.80
CA ILE A 84 -4.67 -6.82 -17.69
C ILE A 84 -6.03 -6.67 -16.99
N TYR A 85 -6.13 -5.82 -15.95
CA TYR A 85 -7.42 -5.53 -15.30
C TYR A 85 -8.43 -4.89 -16.25
N TYR A 86 -7.97 -4.02 -17.15
CA TYR A 86 -8.85 -3.40 -18.15
C TYR A 86 -9.24 -4.37 -19.26
N GLU A 87 -8.31 -5.21 -19.72
CA GLU A 87 -8.56 -6.23 -20.74
C GLU A 87 -9.54 -7.32 -20.25
N LEU A 88 -9.36 -7.78 -19.01
CA LEU A 88 -10.19 -8.83 -18.40
C LEU A 88 -11.44 -8.29 -17.70
N ARG A 89 -11.88 -7.05 -17.96
CA ARG A 89 -13.01 -6.46 -17.25
C ARG A 89 -14.27 -7.31 -17.41
N HIS A 90 -14.80 -7.79 -16.29
CA HIS A 90 -15.98 -8.66 -16.25
C HIS A 90 -16.74 -8.43 -14.93
N SER A 91 -18.07 -8.63 -14.92
CA SER A 91 -18.90 -8.42 -13.72
C SER A 91 -18.56 -9.33 -12.54
N SER A 92 -17.90 -10.47 -12.82
CA SER A 92 -17.41 -11.41 -11.80
C SER A 92 -15.98 -11.14 -11.33
N LEU A 93 -15.30 -10.11 -11.88
CA LEU A 93 -13.94 -9.76 -11.53
C LEU A 93 -13.90 -8.40 -10.85
N VAL A 94 -12.87 -8.19 -10.02
CA VAL A 94 -12.67 -6.94 -9.29
C VAL A 94 -12.34 -5.78 -10.25
N GLU A 95 -12.97 -4.64 -10.01
CA GLU A 95 -12.78 -3.42 -10.80
C GLU A 95 -11.73 -2.50 -10.18
N ILE A 96 -10.90 -1.88 -11.03
CA ILE A 96 -10.04 -0.76 -10.62
C ILE A 96 -10.90 0.49 -10.49
N LEU A 97 -11.04 1.00 -9.27
CA LEU A 97 -11.77 2.24 -9.00
C LEU A 97 -10.93 3.49 -9.23
N ASP A 98 -9.64 3.44 -8.92
CA ASP A 98 -8.72 4.58 -9.03
C ASP A 98 -7.26 4.12 -9.11
N LEU A 99 -6.38 4.98 -9.63
CA LEU A 99 -4.93 4.77 -9.73
C LEU A 99 -4.21 6.01 -9.19
N LEU A 100 -3.51 5.85 -8.07
CA LEU A 100 -2.84 6.95 -7.39
C LEU A 100 -1.31 6.85 -7.48
N PHE A 101 -0.65 7.99 -7.68
CA PHE A 101 0.80 8.13 -7.59
C PHE A 101 1.13 9.00 -6.38
N ILE A 102 1.70 8.39 -5.34
CA ILE A 102 2.05 9.08 -4.10
C ILE A 102 3.54 9.42 -4.13
N ASN A 103 3.86 10.72 -4.05
CA ASN A 103 5.23 11.15 -3.86
C ASN A 103 5.57 11.13 -2.37
N ILE A 104 6.20 10.05 -1.89
CA ILE A 104 6.51 9.83 -0.46
C ILE A 104 7.37 10.96 0.12
N SER A 105 8.25 11.56 -0.68
CA SER A 105 9.14 12.64 -0.21
C SER A 105 8.40 13.88 0.27
N THR A 106 7.20 14.16 -0.25
CA THR A 106 6.39 15.31 0.19
C THR A 106 5.76 15.08 1.56
N TYR A 107 5.61 13.82 1.98
CA TYR A 107 5.07 13.45 3.29
C TYR A 107 6.18 13.31 4.33
N GLN A 108 7.35 12.79 3.94
CA GLN A 108 8.51 12.70 4.84
C GLN A 108 9.02 14.07 5.32
N ALA A 109 9.03 15.10 4.45
CA ALA A 109 9.46 16.44 4.82
C ALA A 109 8.57 17.10 5.89
N ALA A 110 7.30 16.71 5.99
CA ALA A 110 6.34 17.25 6.95
C ALA A 110 6.48 16.66 8.36
N ARG A 111 7.20 15.54 8.53
CA ARG A 111 7.47 14.90 9.83
C ARG A 111 8.68 15.48 10.58
N THR A 112 9.51 16.27 9.91
CA THR A 112 10.76 16.83 10.44
C THR A 112 10.67 18.28 10.95
N ASN A 113 9.47 18.87 10.99
CA ASN A 113 9.18 20.19 11.57
C ASN A 113 8.32 20.05 12.82
#